data_AF-A0A9Q9W580-F1
#
_entry.id   AF-A0A9Q9W580-F1
#
_cell.length_a   1.000
_cell.length_b   1.000
_cell.length_c   1.000
_cell.angle_alpha   90.00
_cell.angle_beta   90.00
_cell.angle_gamma   90.00
#
_symmetry.space_group_name_H-M   'P 1'
#
loop_
_entity.id
_entity.type
_entity.pdbx_description
1 polymer ?
#
loop_
_entity_poly.entity_id
_entity_poly.type
_entity_poly.pdbx_seq_one_letter_code
_entity_poly.pdbx_strand_id
1 'polypeptide(L)'
;YEIRLPYPDHPDRFDSWSMALCRESVTGRCYWEVEWVGDGGSGVDIGVTYKSISRKGGGPESAVGRNNQSWSLFCSPDYCSFWHNNIETVLPVVNISNTIGVYVDHSAGILSFYSVSDTMSLIHRVQTTFTQPLCAVFGFDRQTAVKLSRRLNNPDVLHILNPDILQALLLRRMMMS
;
A
#
# COMPACT_ATOMS: atom_id res chain seq x y z
N TYR A 1 -26.60 -16.71 -15.05
CA TYR A 1 -26.96 -15.43 -14.41
C TYR A 1 -25.72 -14.54 -14.42
N GLU A 2 -25.70 -13.49 -15.24
CA GLU A 2 -24.63 -12.50 -15.22
C GLU A 2 -24.83 -11.61 -13.99
N ILE A 3 -23.85 -11.61 -13.09
CA ILE A 3 -23.82 -10.66 -11.97
C ILE A 3 -23.52 -9.29 -12.58
N ARG A 4 -24.56 -8.51 -12.87
CA ARG A 4 -24.42 -7.08 -13.22
C ARG A 4 -23.95 -6.34 -11.98
N LEU A 5 -22.64 -6.10 -11.89
CA LEU A 5 -22.10 -5.16 -10.92
C LEU A 5 -22.76 -3.78 -11.17
N PRO A 6 -23.11 -3.01 -10.13
CA PRO A 6 -23.83 -1.74 -10.26
C PRO A 6 -22.99 -0.62 -10.92
N TYR A 7 -21.80 -0.95 -11.41
CA TYR A 7 -20.86 0.00 -11.96
C TYR A 7 -20.63 -0.29 -13.46
N PRO A 8 -20.82 0.70 -14.34
CA PRO A 8 -20.61 0.51 -15.77
C PRO A 8 -19.14 0.23 -16.09
N ASP A 9 -18.88 -0.43 -17.21
CA ASP A 9 -17.51 -0.59 -17.70
C ASP A 9 -16.87 0.78 -17.93
N HIS A 10 -15.58 0.87 -17.65
CA HIS A 10 -14.79 2.09 -17.72
C HIS A 10 -13.33 1.74 -18.09
N PRO A 11 -12.64 2.56 -18.89
CA PRO A 11 -11.23 2.30 -19.21
C PRO A 11 -10.34 2.19 -17.96
N ASP A 12 -10.62 3.00 -16.92
CA ASP A 12 -9.85 2.97 -15.66
C ASP A 12 -10.23 1.82 -14.72
N ARG A 13 -11.24 1.00 -15.05
CA ARG A 13 -11.69 -0.13 -14.22
C ARG A 13 -10.84 -1.37 -14.50
N PHE A 14 -10.34 -1.98 -13.43
CA PHE A 14 -9.79 -3.33 -13.51
C PHE A 14 -10.88 -4.36 -13.80
N ASP A 15 -10.68 -5.19 -14.83
CA ASP A 15 -11.67 -6.19 -15.26
C ASP A 15 -11.43 -7.60 -14.71
N SER A 16 -10.17 -7.93 -14.39
CA SER A 16 -9.74 -9.29 -14.04
C SER A 16 -9.23 -9.42 -12.61
N TRP A 17 -8.81 -8.31 -12.01
CA TRP A 17 -8.25 -8.25 -10.67
C TRP A 17 -9.09 -7.33 -9.78
N SER A 18 -9.39 -7.78 -8.57
CA SER A 18 -10.13 -7.02 -7.56
C SER A 18 -9.24 -5.93 -6.94
N MET A 19 -9.05 -4.81 -7.63
CA MET A 19 -8.18 -3.73 -7.18
C MET A 19 -8.83 -2.36 -7.31
N ALA A 20 -8.42 -1.43 -6.45
CA ALA A 20 -8.84 -0.04 -6.47
C ALA A 20 -7.64 0.90 -6.36
N LEU A 21 -7.67 2.01 -7.09
CA LEU A 21 -6.69 3.08 -6.96
C LEU A 21 -7.32 4.29 -6.31
N CYS A 22 -6.55 4.97 -5.47
CA CYS A 22 -6.86 6.33 -5.11
C CYS A 22 -6.77 7.24 -6.34
N ARG A 23 -7.74 8.15 -6.47
CA ARG A 23 -7.78 9.14 -7.55
C ARG A 23 -6.62 10.15 -7.44
N GLU A 24 -6.26 10.47 -6.20
CA GLU A 24 -5.24 11.48 -5.91
C GLU A 24 -3.85 10.88 -6.08
N SER A 25 -2.97 11.67 -6.69
CA SER A 25 -1.57 11.30 -6.80
C SER A 25 -0.85 11.47 -5.47
N VAL A 26 0.11 10.59 -5.22
CA VAL A 26 1.09 10.65 -4.15
C VAL A 26 2.28 11.43 -4.71
N THR A 27 2.46 12.66 -4.25
CA THR A 27 3.50 13.59 -4.74
C THR A 27 4.31 14.12 -3.57
N GLY A 28 5.63 14.26 -3.74
CA GLY A 28 6.52 14.70 -2.67
C GLY A 28 6.60 13.66 -1.55
N ARG A 29 6.47 14.11 -0.30
CA ARG A 29 6.40 13.23 0.87
C ARG A 29 4.95 13.02 1.27
N CYS A 30 4.57 11.77 1.49
CA CYS A 30 3.21 11.40 1.88
C CYS A 30 3.27 10.24 2.86
N TYR A 31 2.34 10.25 3.82
CA TYR A 31 2.09 9.12 4.70
C TYR A 31 0.60 8.83 4.79
N TRP A 32 0.22 7.56 4.74
CA TRP A 32 -1.14 7.14 5.02
C TRP A 32 -1.19 5.80 5.74
N GLU A 33 -2.28 5.56 6.46
CA GLU A 33 -2.57 4.32 7.18
C GLU A 33 -3.77 3.63 6.54
N VAL A 34 -3.68 2.31 6.42
CA VAL A 34 -4.71 1.44 5.89
C VAL A 34 -5.03 0.41 6.96
N GLU A 35 -6.24 0.46 7.47
CA GLU A 35 -6.83 -0.62 8.25
C GLU A 35 -7.34 -1.71 7.29
N TRP A 36 -7.07 -2.97 7.59
CA TRP A 36 -7.51 -4.10 6.79
C TRP A 36 -7.94 -5.28 7.66
N VAL A 37 -8.90 -6.04 7.15
CA VAL A 37 -9.36 -7.30 7.76
C VAL A 37 -9.28 -8.39 6.70
N GLY A 38 -8.74 -9.55 7.07
CA GLY A 38 -8.69 -10.76 6.25
C GLY A 38 -8.83 -12.02 7.12
N ASP A 39 -9.07 -13.16 6.49
CA ASP A 39 -9.24 -14.46 7.13
C ASP A 39 -8.20 -15.48 6.65
N GLY A 40 -7.30 -15.91 7.54
CA GLY A 40 -6.30 -16.96 7.25
C GLY A 40 -5.50 -16.73 5.95
N GLY A 41 -5.82 -17.49 4.90
CA GLY A 41 -5.14 -17.41 3.60
C GLY A 41 -5.52 -16.20 2.73
N SER A 42 -6.55 -15.43 3.09
CA SER A 42 -6.95 -14.22 2.36
C SER A 42 -6.23 -13.00 2.92
N GLY A 43 -5.74 -12.14 2.03
CA GLY A 43 -4.96 -10.97 2.39
C GLY A 43 -5.31 -9.71 1.62
N VAL A 44 -4.55 -8.66 1.92
CA VAL A 44 -4.65 -7.38 1.24
C VAL A 44 -3.35 -7.11 0.50
N ASP A 45 -3.46 -6.60 -0.72
CA ASP A 45 -2.36 -5.92 -1.40
C ASP A 45 -2.43 -4.43 -1.07
N ILE A 46 -1.36 -3.87 -0.55
CA ILE A 46 -1.24 -2.43 -0.26
C ILE A 46 0.01 -1.92 -0.96
N GLY A 47 -0.14 -0.92 -1.82
CA GLY A 47 1.00 -0.49 -2.61
C GLY A 47 0.86 0.88 -3.24
N VAL A 48 1.80 1.13 -4.14
CA VAL A 48 1.80 2.28 -5.04
C VAL A 48 2.04 1.83 -6.46
N THR A 49 1.45 2.56 -7.41
CA THR A 49 1.58 2.28 -8.85
C THR A 49 1.58 3.57 -9.65
N TYR A 50 2.20 3.54 -10.83
CA TYR A 50 1.98 4.57 -11.83
C TYR A 50 0.55 4.50 -12.38
N LYS A 51 0.01 5.64 -12.82
CA LYS A 51 -1.33 5.68 -13.42
C LYS A 51 -1.44 4.83 -14.69
N SER A 52 -0.31 4.61 -15.37
CA SER A 52 -0.17 3.87 -16.62
C SER A 52 -0.33 2.35 -16.52
N ILE A 53 -0.43 1.78 -15.31
CA ILE A 53 -0.62 0.33 -15.15
C ILE A 53 -1.81 -0.16 -15.97
N SER A 54 -1.67 -1.32 -16.63
CA SER A 54 -2.76 -1.89 -17.41
C SER A 54 -3.98 -2.14 -16.52
N ARG A 55 -5.17 -1.85 -17.03
CA ARG A 55 -6.43 -2.12 -16.32
C ARG A 55 -7.11 -3.40 -16.81
N LYS A 56 -6.62 -3.99 -17.90
CA LYS A 56 -7.36 -5.03 -18.61
C LYS A 56 -6.57 -6.33 -18.72
N GLY A 57 -7.28 -7.44 -18.65
CA GLY A 57 -6.74 -8.81 -18.72
C GLY A 57 -6.19 -9.32 -17.38
N GLY A 58 -6.08 -10.64 -17.26
CA GLY A 58 -5.61 -11.34 -16.04
C GLY A 58 -4.10 -11.60 -15.98
N GLY A 59 -3.32 -10.89 -16.79
CA GLY A 59 -1.86 -11.04 -16.86
C GLY A 59 -1.12 -10.23 -15.78
N PRO A 60 0.22 -10.36 -15.71
CA PRO A 60 1.07 -9.60 -14.79
C PRO A 60 1.05 -8.09 -15.03
N GLU A 61 0.83 -7.66 -16.28
CA GLU A 61 0.78 -6.24 -16.66
C GLU A 61 -0.32 -5.44 -15.94
N SER A 62 -1.40 -6.11 -15.53
CA SER A 62 -2.51 -5.49 -14.79
C SER A 62 -2.50 -5.84 -13.31
N ALA A 63 -1.68 -6.79 -12.85
CA ALA A 63 -1.61 -7.19 -11.45
C ALA A 63 -0.57 -6.36 -10.69
N VAL A 64 -0.97 -5.75 -9.58
CA VAL A 64 -0.10 -4.88 -8.77
C VAL A 64 1.07 -5.69 -8.19
N GLY A 65 2.27 -5.11 -8.23
CA GLY A 65 3.52 -5.77 -7.85
C GLY A 65 4.08 -6.75 -8.89
N ARG A 66 3.28 -7.19 -9.88
CA ARG A 66 3.73 -8.14 -10.92
C ARG A 66 4.23 -7.48 -12.21
N ASN A 67 4.45 -6.17 -12.18
CA ASN A 67 5.00 -5.40 -13.28
C ASN A 67 6.03 -4.39 -12.75
N ASN A 68 6.74 -3.73 -13.64
CA ASN A 68 7.76 -2.72 -13.31
C ASN A 68 7.18 -1.33 -12.96
N GLN A 69 5.85 -1.18 -12.96
CA GLN A 69 5.17 0.10 -12.70
C GLN A 69 4.55 0.16 -11.30
N SER A 70 4.65 -0.91 -10.52
CA SER A 70 3.99 -1.03 -9.23
C SER A 70 4.85 -1.76 -8.20
N TRP A 71 4.60 -1.41 -6.93
CA TRP A 71 5.23 -1.99 -5.74
C TRP A 71 4.11 -2.31 -4.75
N SER A 72 4.02 -3.57 -4.33
CA SER A 72 2.97 -4.06 -3.44
C SER A 72 3.57 -4.69 -2.18
N LEU A 73 2.92 -4.48 -1.05
CA LEU A 73 3.04 -5.33 0.11
C LEU A 73 1.76 -6.17 0.20
N PHE A 74 1.90 -7.48 0.09
CA PHE A 74 0.83 -8.42 0.41
C PHE A 74 0.90 -8.77 1.89
N CYS A 75 -0.24 -8.70 2.59
CA CYS A 75 -0.37 -9.07 3.99
C CYS A 75 -1.58 -9.97 4.21
N SER A 76 -1.38 -11.08 4.88
CA SER A 76 -2.42 -11.89 5.53
C SER A 76 -2.05 -12.08 7.02
N PRO A 77 -2.95 -12.64 7.86
CA PRO A 77 -2.66 -12.87 9.28
C PRO A 77 -1.34 -13.62 9.54
N ASP A 78 -0.99 -14.55 8.65
CA ASP A 78 0.13 -15.47 8.84
C ASP A 78 1.28 -15.26 7.84
N TYR A 79 1.14 -14.33 6.90
CA TYR A 79 2.08 -14.18 5.78
C TYR A 79 2.23 -12.74 5.33
N CYS A 80 3.45 -12.35 4.97
CA CYS A 80 3.70 -11.06 4.37
C CYS A 80 4.81 -11.17 3.34
N SER A 81 4.60 -10.59 2.16
CA SER A 81 5.61 -10.51 1.12
C SER A 81 5.56 -9.20 0.37
N PHE A 82 6.72 -8.78 -0.11
CA PHE A 82 6.85 -7.63 -0.98
C PHE A 82 6.95 -8.07 -2.44
N TRP A 83 6.23 -7.38 -3.32
CA TRP A 83 6.17 -7.68 -4.74
C TRP A 83 6.56 -6.47 -5.58
N HIS A 84 7.49 -6.70 -6.51
CA HIS A 84 7.81 -5.75 -7.57
C HIS A 84 8.34 -6.51 -8.80
N ASN A 85 7.91 -6.11 -10.00
CA ASN A 85 8.37 -6.70 -11.26
C ASN A 85 8.26 -8.24 -11.30
N ASN A 86 7.16 -8.76 -10.74
CA ASN A 86 6.88 -10.20 -10.64
C ASN A 86 7.89 -10.99 -9.79
N ILE A 87 8.67 -10.28 -8.96
CA ILE A 87 9.56 -10.87 -7.98
C ILE A 87 8.91 -10.72 -6.60
N GLU A 88 8.73 -11.86 -5.94
CA GLU A 88 8.29 -11.92 -4.55
C GLU A 88 9.49 -11.95 -3.62
N THR A 89 9.44 -11.14 -2.56
CA THR A 89 10.35 -11.19 -1.42
C THR A 89 9.53 -11.53 -0.18
N VAL A 90 9.64 -12.78 0.28
CA VAL A 90 8.98 -13.22 1.52
C VAL A 90 9.62 -12.50 2.71
N LEU A 91 8.81 -11.90 3.57
CA LEU A 91 9.29 -11.11 4.70
C LEU A 91 9.19 -11.93 5.99
N PRO A 92 10.24 -11.95 6.85
CA PRO A 92 10.25 -12.70 8.09
C PRO A 92 9.47 -11.98 9.20
N VAL A 93 8.26 -11.52 8.90
CA VAL A 93 7.40 -10.80 9.84
C VAL A 93 6.53 -11.80 10.58
N VAL A 94 6.57 -11.75 11.91
CA VAL A 94 5.70 -12.52 12.78
C VAL A 94 4.71 -11.54 13.41
N ASN A 95 3.40 -11.81 13.25
CA ASN A 95 2.29 -11.01 13.78
C ASN A 95 2.21 -9.57 13.22
N ILE A 96 1.71 -9.44 11.99
CA ILE A 96 1.45 -8.13 11.38
C ILE A 96 0.18 -7.51 11.96
N SER A 97 0.20 -6.20 12.20
CA SER A 97 -1.01 -5.48 12.62
C SER A 97 -2.01 -5.36 11.46
N ASN A 98 -3.29 -5.27 11.81
CA ASN A 98 -4.37 -4.91 10.88
C ASN A 98 -4.26 -3.46 10.37
N THR A 99 -3.29 -2.67 10.83
CA THR A 99 -3.02 -1.34 10.27
C THR A 99 -1.64 -1.29 9.65
N ILE A 100 -1.58 -0.94 8.36
CA ILE A 100 -0.36 -0.76 7.60
C ILE A 100 -0.15 0.73 7.31
N GLY A 101 0.98 1.26 7.76
CA GLY A 101 1.44 2.58 7.41
C GLY A 101 2.27 2.52 6.12
N VAL A 102 2.00 3.42 5.18
CA VAL A 102 2.78 3.57 3.95
C VAL A 102 3.36 4.96 3.91
N TYR A 103 4.69 5.03 3.78
CA TYR A 103 5.43 6.27 3.60
C TYR A 103 6.05 6.31 2.22
N VAL A 104 5.90 7.44 1.54
CA VAL A 104 6.53 7.71 0.25
C VAL A 104 7.30 9.01 0.36
N ASP A 105 8.57 9.00 -0.05
CA ASP A 105 9.31 10.19 -0.45
C ASP A 105 9.62 10.06 -1.94
N HIS A 106 8.82 10.72 -2.77
CA HIS A 106 8.94 10.62 -4.23
C HIS A 106 10.31 11.13 -4.70
N SER A 107 10.79 12.23 -4.12
CA SER A 107 12.04 12.89 -4.51
C SER A 107 13.29 12.09 -4.12
N ALA A 108 13.27 11.47 -2.93
CA ALA A 108 14.35 10.62 -2.45
C ALA A 108 14.23 9.18 -2.96
N GLY A 109 13.12 8.83 -3.63
CA GLY A 109 12.90 7.51 -4.14
C GLY A 109 12.57 6.46 -3.09
N ILE A 110 12.04 6.87 -1.94
CA ILE A 110 11.80 5.99 -0.79
C ILE A 110 10.34 5.55 -0.77
N LEU A 111 10.12 4.25 -0.61
CA LEU A 111 8.84 3.67 -0.22
C LEU A 111 9.08 2.75 0.97
N SER A 112 8.37 3.01 2.06
CA SER A 112 8.46 2.23 3.29
C SER A 112 7.08 1.78 3.74
N PHE A 113 7.01 0.54 4.22
CA PHE A 113 5.82 -0.04 4.82
C PHE A 113 6.06 -0.33 6.29
N TYR A 114 5.05 -0.07 7.10
CA TYR A 114 5.12 -0.21 8.55
C TYR A 114 3.92 -0.98 9.08
N SER A 115 4.15 -1.84 10.06
CA SER A 115 3.09 -2.38 10.91
C SER A 115 2.80 -1.35 11.98
N VAL A 116 1.53 -0.93 12.12
CA VAL A 116 1.10 0.11 13.06
C VAL A 116 0.16 -0.52 14.08
N SER A 117 0.58 -0.58 15.33
CA SER A 117 -0.27 -0.92 16.47
C SER A 117 -0.09 0.17 17.52
N ASP A 118 0.17 -0.22 18.77
CA ASP A 118 0.68 0.69 19.80
C ASP A 118 2.02 1.31 19.35
N THR A 119 2.85 0.52 18.68
CA THR A 119 4.13 0.97 18.12
C THR A 119 4.15 0.82 16.60
N MET A 120 5.08 1.53 15.95
CA MET A 120 5.29 1.44 14.51
C MET A 120 6.59 0.71 14.20
N SER A 121 6.52 -0.46 13.56
CA SER A 121 7.68 -1.25 13.15
C SER A 121 7.83 -1.28 11.63
N LEU A 122 9.05 -1.10 11.13
CA LEU A 122 9.34 -1.18 9.71
C LEU A 122 9.18 -2.64 9.23
N ILE A 123 8.33 -2.83 8.22
CA ILE A 123 8.14 -4.13 7.57
C ILE A 123 9.14 -4.26 6.41
N HIS A 124 9.12 -3.28 5.50
CA HIS A 124 9.94 -3.30 4.32
C HIS A 124 10.20 -1.89 3.82
N ARG A 125 11.37 -1.68 3.22
CA ARG A 125 11.73 -0.42 2.58
C ARG A 125 12.43 -0.71 1.27
N VAL A 126 12.03 0.01 0.24
CA VAL A 126 12.77 0.09 -1.01
C VAL A 126 13.27 1.51 -1.24
N GLN A 127 14.40 1.59 -1.94
CA GLN A 127 14.88 2.83 -2.52
C GLN A 127 15.03 2.62 -4.03
N THR A 128 14.31 3.41 -4.80
CA THR A 128 14.21 3.29 -6.26
C THR A 128 14.05 4.67 -6.89
N THR A 129 14.13 4.78 -8.21
CA THR A 129 13.85 6.04 -8.90
C THR A 129 12.42 6.05 -9.42
N PHE A 130 11.55 6.87 -8.83
CA PHE A 130 10.20 7.06 -9.34
C PHE A 130 10.23 8.01 -10.54
N THR A 131 9.79 7.54 -11.69
CA THR A 131 9.83 8.28 -12.96
C THR A 131 8.51 8.96 -13.30
N GLN A 132 7.44 8.66 -12.57
CA GLN A 132 6.11 9.25 -12.76
C GLN A 132 5.42 9.48 -11.42
N PRO A 133 4.36 10.31 -11.37
CA PRO A 133 3.51 10.42 -10.19
C PRO A 133 2.91 9.06 -9.81
N LEU A 134 2.91 8.77 -8.51
CA LEU A 134 2.37 7.53 -7.96
C LEU A 134 0.89 7.71 -7.58
N CYS A 135 0.17 6.60 -7.49
CA CYS A 135 -1.14 6.50 -6.85
C CYS A 135 -1.11 5.37 -5.84
N ALA A 136 -1.78 5.54 -4.70
CA ALA A 136 -2.02 4.43 -3.79
C ALA A 136 -2.94 3.41 -4.47
N VAL A 137 -2.66 2.13 -4.25
CA VAL A 137 -3.42 1.01 -4.80
C VAL A 137 -3.65 -0.05 -3.75
N PHE A 138 -4.83 -0.65 -3.80
CA PHE A 138 -5.26 -1.70 -2.89
C PHE A 138 -5.85 -2.86 -3.68
N GLY A 139 -5.41 -4.07 -3.40
CA GLY A 139 -5.99 -5.31 -3.93
C GLY A 139 -6.68 -6.11 -2.84
N PHE A 140 -7.75 -6.81 -3.22
CA PHE A 140 -8.68 -7.44 -2.30
C PHE A 140 -8.90 -8.91 -2.65
N ASP A 141 -8.61 -9.79 -1.71
CA ASP A 141 -9.10 -11.16 -1.75
C ASP A 141 -10.57 -11.23 -1.33
N ARG A 142 -11.20 -12.40 -1.54
CA ARG A 142 -12.56 -12.65 -1.07
C ARG A 142 -12.62 -12.42 0.44
N GLN A 143 -13.65 -11.71 0.90
CA GLN A 143 -13.90 -11.39 2.31
C GLN A 143 -12.90 -10.41 2.94
N THR A 144 -12.05 -9.77 2.15
CA THR A 144 -11.17 -8.71 2.67
C THR A 144 -11.84 -7.35 2.59
N ALA A 145 -11.56 -6.52 3.59
CA ALA A 145 -12.04 -5.15 3.65
C ALA A 145 -10.88 -4.22 3.97
N VAL A 146 -10.85 -3.05 3.34
CA VAL A 146 -9.89 -1.99 3.65
C VAL A 146 -10.59 -0.70 4.03
N LYS A 147 -9.94 0.07 4.89
CA LYS A 147 -10.34 1.42 5.26
C LYS A 147 -9.10 2.30 5.32
N LEU A 148 -9.11 3.36 4.51
CA LEU A 148 -8.11 4.41 4.62
C LEU A 148 -8.41 5.21 5.90
N SER A 149 -7.57 5.09 6.92
CA SER A 149 -7.85 5.60 8.27
C SER A 149 -7.19 6.95 8.56
N ARG A 150 -6.02 7.21 7.96
CA ARG A 150 -5.28 8.46 8.14
C ARG A 150 -4.51 8.84 6.89
N ARG A 151 -4.45 10.14 6.59
CA ARG A 151 -3.56 10.69 5.57
C ARG A 151 -2.88 11.96 6.09
N LEU A 152 -1.56 11.99 6.02
CA LEU A 152 -0.74 13.17 6.30
C LEU A 152 -0.11 13.62 4.99
N ASN A 153 -0.57 14.78 4.48
CA ASN A 153 -0.04 15.42 3.28
C ASN A 153 0.73 16.71 3.60
N ASN A 154 1.03 17.00 4.87
CA ASN A 154 1.68 18.25 5.23
C ASN A 154 3.22 18.09 5.11
N PRO A 155 3.87 18.73 4.12
CA PRO A 155 5.31 18.63 3.92
C PRO A 155 6.10 19.14 5.13
N ASP A 156 5.60 20.15 5.86
CA ASP A 156 6.30 20.70 7.04
C ASP A 156 6.35 19.72 8.21
N VAL A 157 5.32 18.86 8.34
CA VAL A 157 5.28 17.79 9.34
C VAL A 157 6.23 16.66 8.91
N LEU A 158 6.23 16.31 7.63
CA LEU A 158 7.05 15.23 7.07
C LEU A 158 8.54 15.60 6.91
N HIS A 159 8.90 16.88 6.83
CA HIS A 159 10.30 17.34 6.82
C HIS A 159 11.03 17.13 8.16
N ILE A 160 10.29 17.04 9.26
CA ILE A 160 10.83 16.74 10.60
C ILE A 160 10.94 15.23 10.82
N LEU A 161 10.18 14.44 10.05
CA LEU A 161 10.03 13.01 10.21
C LEU A 161 11.06 12.24 9.35
N ASN A 162 12.30 12.14 9.85
CA ASN A 162 13.13 10.97 9.55
C ASN A 162 12.35 9.69 9.95
N PRO A 163 12.44 8.53 9.29
CA PRO A 163 11.88 7.27 9.78
C PRO A 163 12.07 7.02 11.28
N ASP A 164 13.22 7.39 11.85
CA ASP A 164 13.49 7.30 13.30
C ASP A 164 12.70 8.32 14.14
N ILE A 165 12.38 9.48 13.57
CA ILE A 165 11.62 10.57 14.23
C ILE A 165 10.11 10.33 14.11
N LEU A 166 9.63 9.63 13.06
CA LEU A 166 8.24 9.17 12.97
C LEU A 166 7.92 8.14 14.06
N GLN A 167 8.86 7.25 14.40
CA GLN A 167 8.76 6.43 15.61
C GLN A 167 8.69 7.29 16.89
N ALA A 168 9.55 8.29 17.04
CA ALA A 168 9.61 9.12 18.25
C ALA A 168 8.38 10.05 18.45
N LEU A 169 7.84 10.63 17.37
CA LEU A 169 6.65 11.49 17.42
C LEU A 169 5.37 10.69 17.68
N LEU A 170 5.32 9.42 17.26
CA LEU A 170 4.21 8.51 17.58
C LEU A 170 4.34 7.91 19.00
N LEU A 171 5.55 7.62 19.49
CA LEU A 171 5.80 7.22 20.90
C LEU A 171 5.35 8.30 21.89
N ARG A 172 5.51 9.60 21.57
CA ARG A 172 4.93 10.68 22.39
C ARG A 172 3.40 10.65 22.44
N ARG A 173 2.74 10.09 21.43
CA ARG A 173 1.27 9.96 21.36
C ARG A 173 0.75 8.89 22.32
N MET A 174 1.56 7.88 22.66
CA MET A 174 1.23 6.84 23.66
C MET A 174 1.35 7.32 25.11
N MET A 175 2.12 8.37 25.40
CA MET A 175 2.25 8.92 26.76
C MET A 175 1.17 9.95 27.12
N MET A 176 0.25 10.25 26.20
CA MET A 176 -0.80 11.26 26.39
C MET A 176 -2.23 10.70 26.27
N SER A 177 -2.40 9.37 26.25
CA SER A 177 -3.69 8.68 26.45
C SER A 177 -3.61 7.80 27.68
#